data_AF-A0A0V8CVR0-F1
#
_entry.id   AF-A0A0V8CVR0-F1
#
_cell.length_a   1.000
_cell.length_b   1.000
_cell.length_c   1.000
_cell.angle_alpha   90.00
_cell.angle_beta   90.00
_cell.angle_gamma   90.00
#
_symmetry.space_group_name_H-M   'P 1'
#
loop_
_entity.id
_entity.type
_entity.pdbx_description
1 polymer ?
#
loop_
_entity_poly.entity_id
_entity_poly.type
_entity_poly.pdbx_seq_one_letter_code
_entity_poly.pdbx_strand_id
1 'polypeptide(L)'
;MIMTGILLAYISNYALKGVSGNWHWMLGLATVPAALLFIGGLFLPESPRFLVRHDNEAVAREILGMINDDPNSIEAEISDIQLIAKKEKQGGLQELFGQMSRPVLIMAIGLAIFQQVMGCNTVLYFAPSIFVAVGFGASAALLAHIGIGIFNVIVTYIAMRVMDKVNRRWMLNFGAWGMGISLVLMSLGMILAENAHIGFGKYLAVIALTVYIAFFSATWGPVMWVMIGESFPLKIRGLGNSFGAAVNWAANWVVSLTFLPLLSFFGTGKIFLIYAACCFLSIWFTSKKVIETRGKTLEQIEAELLHRVHHLEEE
;
A
#
# COMPACT_ATOMS: atom_id res chain seq x y z
N MET A 1 11.37 0.27 -1.17
CA MET A 1 11.51 1.74 -1.09
C MET A 1 10.76 2.33 0.10
N ILE A 2 9.42 2.21 0.17
CA ILE A 2 8.61 2.81 1.28
C ILE A 2 9.06 2.32 2.67
N MET A 3 9.16 1.00 2.88
CA MET A 3 9.57 0.45 4.19
C MET A 3 11.00 0.87 4.59
N THR A 4 11.90 1.03 3.61
CA THR A 4 13.26 1.53 3.86
C THR A 4 13.23 2.97 4.34
N GLY A 5 12.39 3.83 3.75
CA GLY A 5 12.19 5.20 4.22
C GLY A 5 11.65 5.27 5.65
N ILE A 6 10.67 4.40 5.98
CA ILE A 6 10.14 4.28 7.34
C ILE A 6 11.25 3.86 8.32
N LEU A 7 12.08 2.87 7.97
CA LEU A 7 13.20 2.45 8.81
C LEU A 7 14.24 3.57 9.02
N LEU A 8 14.58 4.31 7.96
CA LEU A 8 15.49 5.46 8.05
C LEU A 8 14.93 6.53 8.98
N ALA A 9 13.61 6.78 8.94
CA ALA A 9 12.95 7.70 9.87
C ALA A 9 13.05 7.21 11.32
N TYR A 10 12.86 5.91 11.58
CA TYR A 10 13.00 5.35 12.93
C TYR A 10 14.42 5.46 13.48
N ILE A 11 15.42 5.16 12.65
CA ILE A 11 16.84 5.30 13.01
C ILE A 11 17.19 6.76 13.31
N SER A 12 16.74 7.68 12.45
CA SER A 12 16.97 9.12 12.61
C SER A 12 16.32 9.66 13.89
N ASN A 13 15.08 9.26 14.17
CA ASN A 13 14.39 9.64 15.40
C ASN A 13 15.09 9.12 16.66
N TYR A 14 15.60 7.89 16.63
CA TYR A 14 16.35 7.34 17.75
C TYR A 14 17.68 8.07 17.97
N ALA A 15 18.42 8.37 16.90
CA ALA A 15 19.69 9.10 16.97
C ALA A 15 19.51 10.53 17.54
N LEU A 16 18.40 11.20 17.21
CA LEU A 16 18.12 12.57 17.62
C LEU A 16 17.39 12.70 18.96
N LYS A 17 17.03 11.60 19.62
CA LYS A 17 16.31 11.56 20.91
C LYS A 17 16.84 12.54 21.97
N GLY A 18 18.17 12.69 22.08
CA GLY A 18 18.82 13.47 23.13
C GLY A 18 19.10 14.95 22.79
N VAL A 19 18.75 15.41 21.59
CA VAL A 19 19.06 16.77 21.12
C VAL A 19 17.97 17.76 21.54
N SER A 20 18.35 18.94 22.05
CA SER A 20 17.38 20.01 22.33
C SER A 20 16.74 20.51 21.03
N GLY A 21 15.40 20.51 20.95
CA GLY A 21 14.67 20.86 19.72
C GLY A 21 14.66 19.75 18.66
N ASN A 22 14.95 18.50 19.04
CA ASN A 22 15.02 17.30 18.20
C ASN A 22 13.92 17.16 17.13
N TRP A 23 12.68 17.51 17.44
CA TRP A 23 11.56 17.32 16.51
C TRP A 23 11.70 18.16 15.22
N HIS A 24 12.31 19.35 15.28
CA HIS A 24 12.60 20.14 14.07
C HIS A 24 13.56 19.42 13.14
N TRP A 25 14.61 18.80 13.71
CA TRP A 25 15.59 18.03 12.95
C TRP A 25 15.01 16.72 12.42
N MET A 26 14.19 16.03 13.22
CA MET A 26 13.48 14.82 12.81
C MET A 26 12.59 15.07 11.58
N LEU A 27 11.87 16.20 11.56
CA LEU A 27 11.08 16.62 10.39
C LEU A 27 11.96 17.15 9.26
N GLY A 28 12.97 17.95 9.59
CA GLY A 28 13.88 18.59 8.63
C GLY A 28 14.68 17.58 7.81
N LEU A 29 15.05 16.42 8.36
CA LEU A 29 15.75 15.38 7.62
C LEU A 29 14.96 14.84 6.42
N ALA A 30 13.62 14.99 6.41
CA ALA A 30 12.81 14.64 5.24
C ALA A 30 13.10 15.53 4.02
N THR A 31 13.71 16.72 4.20
CA THR A 31 14.10 17.57 3.07
C THR A 31 15.27 16.99 2.28
N VAL A 32 16.10 16.13 2.87
CA VAL A 32 17.25 15.51 2.19
C VAL A 32 16.80 14.63 1.01
N PRO A 33 15.96 13.59 1.20
CA PRO A 33 15.46 12.81 0.07
C PRO A 33 14.60 13.65 -0.90
N ALA A 34 13.87 14.66 -0.41
CA ALA A 34 13.09 15.55 -1.27
C ALA A 34 13.99 16.41 -2.18
N ALA A 35 15.08 16.97 -1.66
CA ALA A 35 16.05 17.74 -2.42
C ALA A 35 16.80 16.86 -3.43
N LEU A 36 17.18 15.65 -3.04
CA LEU A 36 17.77 14.68 -3.97
C LEU A 36 16.83 14.33 -5.12
N LEU A 37 15.55 14.10 -4.83
CA LEU A 37 14.53 13.86 -5.86
C LEU A 37 14.32 15.09 -6.75
N PHE A 38 14.25 16.29 -6.17
CA PHE A 38 14.08 17.53 -6.92
C PHE A 38 15.25 17.78 -7.87
N ILE A 39 16.49 17.71 -7.37
CA ILE A 39 17.70 17.90 -8.17
C ILE A 39 17.80 16.81 -9.24
N GLY A 40 17.56 15.54 -8.88
CA GLY A 40 17.55 14.43 -9.84
C GLY A 40 16.50 14.62 -10.94
N GLY A 41 15.32 15.11 -10.59
CA GLY A 41 14.24 15.42 -11.53
C GLY A 41 14.60 16.48 -12.58
N LEU A 42 15.51 17.42 -12.27
CA LEU A 42 15.99 18.41 -13.24
C LEU A 42 16.88 17.81 -14.34
N PHE A 43 17.46 16.63 -14.10
CA PHE A 43 18.35 15.95 -15.05
C PHE A 43 17.71 14.72 -15.72
N LEU A 44 16.56 14.26 -15.23
CA LEU A 44 15.89 13.10 -15.79
C LEU A 44 15.21 13.48 -17.11
N PRO A 45 15.42 12.71 -18.19
CA PRO A 45 14.73 12.94 -19.45
C PRO A 45 13.24 12.67 -19.31
N GLU A 46 12.43 13.40 -20.06
CA GLU A 46 11.00 13.16 -20.15
C GLU A 46 10.69 11.79 -20.74
N SER A 47 9.56 11.17 -20.35
CA SER A 47 9.23 9.84 -20.86
C SER A 47 9.00 9.85 -22.39
N PRO A 48 9.49 8.85 -23.15
CA PRO A 48 9.28 8.78 -24.61
C PRO A 48 7.81 8.88 -25.01
N ARG A 49 6.90 8.31 -24.20
CA ARG A 49 5.44 8.39 -24.40
C ARG A 49 4.89 9.81 -24.29
N PHE A 50 5.42 10.61 -23.37
CA PHE A 50 5.03 12.01 -23.22
C PHE A 50 5.50 12.84 -24.43
N LEU A 51 6.74 12.60 -24.88
CA LEU A 51 7.35 13.30 -26.01
C LEU A 51 6.65 13.01 -27.34
N VAL A 52 6.37 11.74 -27.65
CA VAL A 52 5.61 11.35 -28.86
C VAL A 52 4.21 11.99 -28.87
N ARG A 53 3.57 12.13 -27.70
CA ARG A 53 2.26 12.81 -27.59
C ARG A 53 2.29 14.31 -27.84
N HIS A 54 3.44 14.95 -27.67
CA HIS A 54 3.65 16.38 -27.93
C HIS A 54 4.42 16.61 -29.23
N ASP A 55 4.31 15.67 -30.18
CA ASP A 55 4.93 15.73 -31.50
C ASP A 55 6.47 15.87 -31.47
N ASN A 56 7.11 15.46 -30.37
CA ASN A 56 8.57 15.52 -30.19
C ASN A 56 9.23 14.14 -30.32
N GLU A 57 9.03 13.50 -31.47
CA GLU A 57 9.50 12.13 -31.71
C GLU A 57 11.02 12.02 -31.84
N ALA A 58 11.69 13.08 -32.31
CA ALA A 58 13.14 13.07 -32.47
C ALA A 58 13.83 12.87 -31.11
N VAL A 59 13.38 13.60 -30.09
CA VAL A 59 13.89 13.46 -28.72
C VAL A 59 13.46 12.13 -28.11
N ALA A 60 12.27 11.63 -28.44
CA ALA A 60 11.84 10.29 -28.01
C ALA A 60 12.74 9.18 -28.57
N ARG A 61 13.16 9.26 -29.85
CA ARG A 61 14.14 8.33 -30.47
C ARG A 61 15.47 8.36 -29.75
N GLU A 62 15.97 9.55 -29.44
CA GLU A 62 17.24 9.73 -28.74
C GLU A 62 17.21 9.08 -27.35
N ILE A 63 16.14 9.30 -26.57
CA ILE A 63 15.99 8.71 -25.23
C ILE A 63 15.81 7.19 -25.29
N LEU A 64 15.04 6.66 -26.24
CA LEU A 64 14.93 5.21 -26.44
C LEU A 64 16.28 4.59 -26.84
N GLY A 65 17.06 5.31 -27.65
CA GLY A 65 18.43 4.94 -28.01
C GLY A 65 19.40 4.88 -26.84
N MET A 66 19.13 5.56 -25.73
CA MET A 66 19.94 5.41 -24.50
C MET A 66 19.67 4.10 -23.76
N ILE A 67 18.52 3.46 -24.02
CA ILE A 67 18.06 2.25 -23.33
C ILE A 67 18.30 1.01 -24.20
N ASN A 68 18.14 1.13 -25.52
CA ASN A 68 18.27 0.06 -26.48
C ASN A 68 19.00 0.56 -27.74
N ASP A 69 20.08 -0.12 -28.13
CA ASP A 69 20.91 0.27 -29.28
C ASP A 69 20.36 -0.20 -30.63
N ASP A 70 19.33 -1.07 -30.67
CA ASP A 70 18.75 -1.58 -31.92
C ASP A 70 17.79 -0.57 -32.60
N PRO A 71 18.15 0.00 -33.77
CA PRO A 71 17.32 0.99 -34.45
C PRO A 71 15.95 0.46 -34.86
N ASN A 72 15.84 -0.84 -35.16
CA ASN A 72 14.56 -1.44 -35.56
C ASN A 72 13.62 -1.57 -34.36
N SER A 73 14.15 -1.92 -33.20
CA SER A 73 13.39 -1.96 -31.95
C SER A 73 12.89 -0.58 -31.54
N ILE A 74 13.71 0.47 -31.71
CA ILE A 74 13.31 1.86 -31.39
C ILE A 74 12.14 2.30 -32.28
N GLU A 75 12.24 2.07 -33.59
CA GLU A 75 11.19 2.51 -34.52
C GLU A 75 9.90 1.71 -34.34
N ALA A 76 10.01 0.41 -34.04
CA ALA A 76 8.86 -0.42 -33.66
C ALA A 76 8.17 0.13 -32.40
N GLU A 77 8.93 0.47 -31.36
CA GLU A 77 8.38 1.02 -30.12
C GLU A 77 7.72 2.39 -30.32
N ILE A 78 8.30 3.27 -31.14
CA ILE A 78 7.69 4.56 -31.48
C ILE A 78 6.39 4.36 -32.26
N SER A 79 6.39 3.48 -33.25
CA SER A 79 5.18 3.15 -34.01
C SER A 79 4.08 2.63 -33.08
N ASP A 80 4.42 1.76 -32.13
CA ASP A 80 3.46 1.27 -31.12
C ASP A 80 2.93 2.41 -30.24
N ILE A 81 3.81 3.29 -29.74
CA ILE A 81 3.41 4.45 -28.94
C ILE A 81 2.48 5.38 -29.73
N GLN A 82 2.77 5.66 -31.00
CA GLN A 82 1.91 6.47 -31.87
C GLN A 82 0.56 5.82 -32.11
N LEU A 83 0.53 4.51 -32.33
CA LEU A 83 -0.69 3.76 -32.60
C LEU A 83 -1.60 3.77 -31.36
N ILE A 84 -1.02 3.63 -30.17
CA ILE A 84 -1.71 3.81 -28.89
C ILE A 84 -2.16 5.25 -28.71
N ALA A 85 -1.30 6.25 -28.96
CA ALA A 85 -1.65 7.66 -28.81
C ALA A 85 -2.78 8.11 -29.75
N LYS A 86 -2.84 7.60 -30.98
CA LYS A 86 -3.91 7.87 -31.95
C LYS A 86 -5.22 7.15 -31.61
N LYS A 87 -5.15 5.94 -31.01
CA LYS A 87 -6.34 5.18 -30.58
C LYS A 87 -6.89 5.64 -29.22
N GLU A 88 -6.05 6.18 -28.35
CA GLU A 88 -6.41 6.57 -26.98
C GLU A 88 -6.49 8.09 -26.82
N LYS A 89 -7.69 8.66 -27.01
CA LYS A 89 -8.04 9.86 -26.23
C LYS A 89 -8.05 9.44 -24.76
N GLN A 90 -7.33 10.17 -23.89
CA GLN A 90 -7.41 9.92 -22.45
C GLN A 90 -8.87 9.92 -22.02
N GLY A 91 -9.27 8.87 -21.30
CA GLY A 91 -10.62 8.79 -20.77
C GLY A 91 -10.82 9.86 -19.71
N GLY A 92 -11.99 10.49 -19.72
CA GLY A 92 -12.34 11.50 -18.72
C GLY A 92 -12.89 10.90 -17.43
N LEU A 93 -13.27 11.76 -16.49
CA LEU A 93 -13.99 11.33 -15.27
C LEU A 93 -15.27 10.55 -15.60
N GLN A 94 -15.96 10.89 -16.69
CA GLN A 94 -17.14 10.15 -17.15
C GLN A 94 -16.84 8.67 -17.48
N GLU A 95 -15.65 8.38 -18.02
CA GLU A 95 -15.25 7.01 -18.36
C GLU A 95 -14.76 6.25 -17.13
N LEU A 96 -14.16 6.95 -16.16
CA LEU A 96 -13.80 6.38 -14.85
C LEU A 96 -15.03 5.93 -14.06
N PHE A 97 -16.09 6.74 -14.04
CA PHE A 97 -17.36 6.43 -13.38
C PHE A 97 -18.34 5.68 -14.30
N GLY A 98 -17.91 5.29 -15.49
CA GLY A 98 -18.71 4.54 -16.45
C GLY A 98 -18.95 3.09 -16.02
N GLN A 99 -19.99 2.48 -16.61
CA GLN A 99 -20.42 1.11 -16.31
C GLN A 99 -19.29 0.08 -16.51
N MET A 100 -18.49 0.26 -17.56
CA MET A 100 -17.32 -0.56 -17.91
C MET A 100 -16.23 -0.60 -16.82
N SER A 101 -15.97 0.56 -16.21
CA SER A 101 -14.91 0.74 -15.22
C SER A 101 -15.38 0.44 -13.80
N ARG A 102 -16.70 0.32 -13.59
CA ARG A 102 -17.33 0.18 -12.28
C ARG A 102 -16.81 -1.02 -11.46
N PRO A 103 -16.59 -2.23 -12.02
CA PRO A 103 -16.06 -3.34 -11.23
C PRO A 103 -14.65 -3.07 -10.71
N VAL A 104 -13.78 -2.48 -11.55
CA VAL A 104 -12.42 -2.09 -11.15
C VAL A 104 -12.46 -0.97 -10.12
N LEU A 105 -13.33 0.01 -10.32
CA LEU A 105 -13.46 1.14 -9.41
C LEU A 105 -13.92 0.66 -8.02
N ILE A 106 -14.93 -0.21 -7.94
CA ILE A 106 -15.38 -0.83 -6.69
C ILE A 106 -14.22 -1.61 -6.05
N MET A 107 -13.47 -2.36 -6.84
CA MET A 107 -12.30 -3.09 -6.37
C MET A 107 -11.24 -2.16 -5.78
N ALA A 108 -10.83 -1.11 -6.50
CA ALA A 108 -9.81 -0.17 -6.08
C ALA A 108 -10.22 0.60 -4.83
N ILE A 109 -11.45 1.12 -4.79
CA ILE A 109 -12.02 1.80 -3.62
C ILE A 109 -12.05 0.86 -2.42
N GLY A 110 -12.59 -0.35 -2.58
CA GLY A 110 -12.73 -1.29 -1.48
C GLY A 110 -11.37 -1.77 -0.97
N LEU A 111 -10.42 -2.08 -1.84
CA LEU A 111 -9.04 -2.41 -1.45
C LEU A 111 -8.39 -1.27 -0.67
N ALA A 112 -8.53 -0.03 -1.14
CA ALA A 112 -8.00 1.15 -0.47
C ALA A 112 -8.62 1.37 0.92
N ILE A 113 -9.94 1.25 1.04
CA ILE A 113 -10.65 1.39 2.32
C ILE A 113 -10.26 0.25 3.28
N PHE A 114 -10.33 -1.02 2.83
CA PHE A 114 -10.00 -2.17 3.67
C PHE A 114 -8.56 -2.14 4.16
N GLN A 115 -7.60 -1.73 3.32
CA GLN A 115 -6.22 -1.58 3.76
C GLN A 115 -6.12 -0.67 5.00
N GLN A 116 -6.85 0.44 5.03
CA GLN A 116 -6.83 1.39 6.13
C GLN A 116 -7.67 0.96 7.34
N VAL A 117 -8.90 0.47 7.13
CA VAL A 117 -9.78 0.08 8.25
C VAL A 117 -9.36 -1.19 8.97
N MET A 118 -8.46 -1.99 8.39
CA MET A 118 -7.76 -3.07 9.09
C MET A 118 -6.66 -2.57 10.04
N GLY A 119 -6.46 -1.25 10.15
CA GLY A 119 -5.62 -0.61 11.15
C GLY A 119 -4.13 -0.55 10.82
N CYS A 120 -3.71 -0.73 9.56
CA CYS A 120 -2.27 -0.88 9.24
C CYS A 120 -1.43 0.32 9.70
N ASN A 121 -1.83 1.53 9.30
CA ASN A 121 -1.12 2.76 9.62
C ASN A 121 -1.27 3.12 11.11
N THR A 122 -2.46 2.94 11.68
CA THR A 122 -2.70 3.09 13.12
C THR A 122 -1.74 2.25 13.95
N VAL A 123 -1.66 0.96 13.64
CA VAL A 123 -0.81 0.02 14.36
C VAL A 123 0.66 0.39 14.22
N LEU A 124 1.09 0.83 13.03
CA LEU A 124 2.48 1.27 12.80
C LEU A 124 2.83 2.59 13.50
N TYR A 125 1.94 3.58 13.49
CA TYR A 125 2.14 4.89 14.12
C TYR A 125 2.17 4.78 15.63
N PHE A 126 1.26 3.98 16.19
CA PHE A 126 1.08 3.86 17.63
C PHE A 126 1.78 2.65 18.25
N ALA A 127 2.57 1.87 17.47
CA ALA A 127 3.32 0.72 17.99
C ALA A 127 4.15 1.04 19.25
N PRO A 128 4.92 2.16 19.32
CA PRO A 128 5.63 2.51 20.56
C PRO A 128 4.69 2.78 21.73
N SER A 129 3.55 3.43 21.48
CA SER A 129 2.54 3.72 22.50
C SER A 129 1.87 2.45 23.01
N ILE A 130 1.60 1.50 22.11
CA ILE A 130 1.07 0.17 22.43
C ILE A 130 2.05 -0.60 23.32
N PHE A 131 3.35 -0.56 23.02
CA PHE A 131 4.37 -1.21 23.85
C PHE A 131 4.47 -0.63 25.25
N VAL A 132 4.40 0.70 25.36
CA VAL A 132 4.36 1.37 26.66
C VAL A 132 3.08 1.03 27.43
N ALA A 133 1.92 1.02 26.76
CA ALA A 133 0.63 0.66 27.37
C ALA A 133 0.61 -0.77 27.93
N VAL A 134 1.33 -1.69 27.28
CA VAL A 134 1.49 -3.08 27.73
C VAL A 134 2.55 -3.19 28.86
N GLY A 135 3.31 -2.13 29.13
CA GLY A 135 4.22 -2.02 30.27
C GLY A 135 5.68 -2.27 29.95
N PHE A 136 6.12 -2.03 28.70
CA PHE A 136 7.54 -1.88 28.35
C PHE A 136 8.01 -0.45 28.62
N GLY A 137 9.29 -0.28 28.97
CA GLY A 137 9.87 1.06 29.13
C GLY A 137 10.01 1.81 27.81
N ALA A 138 9.87 3.13 27.82
CA ALA A 138 9.88 3.97 26.61
C ALA A 138 11.13 3.78 25.73
N SER A 139 12.32 3.63 26.33
CA SER A 139 13.56 3.36 25.58
C SER A 139 13.56 1.97 24.91
N ALA A 140 12.99 0.96 25.57
CA ALA A 140 12.86 -0.38 24.99
C ALA A 140 11.81 -0.40 23.87
N ALA A 141 10.72 0.36 24.01
CA ALA A 141 9.70 0.51 22.98
C ALA A 141 10.25 1.13 21.69
N LEU A 142 11.10 2.16 21.80
CA LEU A 142 11.78 2.77 20.64
C LEU A 142 12.72 1.78 19.94
N LEU A 143 13.52 1.02 20.72
CA LEU A 143 14.43 0.03 20.14
C LEU A 143 13.67 -1.12 19.46
N ALA A 144 12.57 -1.58 20.07
CA ALA A 144 11.68 -2.59 19.48
C ALA A 144 11.04 -2.07 18.17
N HIS A 145 10.71 -0.77 18.10
CA HIS A 145 10.16 -0.16 16.88
C HIS A 145 11.16 -0.13 15.72
N ILE A 146 12.45 0.10 15.99
CA ILE A 146 13.53 -0.07 15.00
C ILE A 146 13.61 -1.52 14.54
N GLY A 147 13.57 -2.47 15.49
CA GLY A 147 13.58 -3.91 15.19
C GLY A 147 12.43 -4.33 14.26
N ILE A 148 11.22 -3.82 14.52
CA ILE A 148 10.06 -3.97 13.63
C ILE A 148 10.36 -3.39 12.25
N GLY A 149 10.96 -2.21 12.17
CA GLY A 149 11.33 -1.58 10.89
C GLY A 149 12.28 -2.46 10.06
N ILE A 150 13.33 -3.01 10.68
CA ILE A 150 14.29 -3.92 10.01
C ILE A 150 13.57 -5.17 9.53
N PHE A 151 12.80 -5.81 10.42
CA PHE A 151 12.02 -7.00 10.09
C PHE A 151 11.05 -6.74 8.94
N ASN A 152 10.38 -5.59 8.93
CA ASN A 152 9.45 -5.19 7.87
C ASN A 152 10.15 -5.03 6.51
N VAL A 153 11.34 -4.43 6.47
CA VAL A 153 12.14 -4.34 5.22
C VAL A 153 12.47 -5.74 4.67
N ILE A 154 12.90 -6.67 5.55
CA ILE A 154 13.23 -8.05 5.17
C ILE A 154 12.00 -8.77 4.63
N VAL A 155 10.88 -8.72 5.36
CA VAL A 155 9.62 -9.37 4.98
C VAL A 155 9.11 -8.82 3.66
N THR A 156 9.14 -7.50 3.47
CA THR A 156 8.71 -6.85 2.23
C THR A 156 9.58 -7.27 1.05
N TYR A 157 10.90 -7.39 1.25
CA TYR A 157 11.81 -7.88 0.20
C TYR A 157 11.48 -9.32 -0.22
N ILE A 158 11.25 -10.21 0.75
CA ILE A 158 10.82 -11.60 0.47
C ILE A 158 9.46 -11.59 -0.26
N ALA A 159 8.53 -10.75 0.20
CA ALA A 159 7.20 -10.65 -0.39
C ALA A 159 7.22 -10.22 -1.85
N MET A 160 8.07 -9.26 -2.22
CA MET A 160 8.25 -8.88 -3.63
C MET A 160 8.69 -10.06 -4.49
N ARG A 161 9.55 -10.96 -3.99
CA ARG A 161 9.98 -12.16 -4.72
C ARG A 161 8.91 -13.25 -4.82
N VAL A 162 7.99 -13.28 -3.85
CA VAL A 162 6.87 -14.24 -3.82
C VAL A 162 5.68 -13.74 -4.64
N MET A 163 5.51 -12.42 -4.75
CA MET A 163 4.37 -11.79 -5.43
C MET A 163 4.26 -12.19 -6.90
N ASP A 164 5.37 -12.41 -7.58
CA ASP A 164 5.37 -12.85 -8.98
C ASP A 164 5.06 -14.35 -9.11
N LYS A 165 5.05 -15.10 -8.00
CA LYS A 165 4.86 -16.56 -7.94
C LYS A 165 3.50 -16.99 -7.40
N VAL A 166 2.77 -16.11 -6.72
CA VAL A 166 1.51 -16.42 -6.05
C VAL A 166 0.41 -15.47 -6.51
N ASN A 167 -0.80 -16.00 -6.67
CA ASN A 167 -1.98 -15.22 -7.07
C ASN A 167 -2.29 -14.12 -6.05
N ARG A 168 -2.54 -12.90 -6.52
CA ARG A 168 -2.65 -11.70 -5.68
C ARG A 168 -3.87 -11.75 -4.80
N ARG A 169 -4.99 -12.26 -5.33
CA ARG A 169 -6.20 -12.45 -4.54
C ARG A 169 -6.00 -13.46 -3.40
N TRP A 170 -5.23 -14.52 -3.66
CA TRP A 170 -4.88 -15.49 -2.61
C TRP A 170 -3.99 -14.84 -1.53
N MET A 171 -2.99 -14.04 -1.94
CA MET A 171 -2.13 -13.32 -0.99
C MET A 171 -2.93 -12.37 -0.09
N LEU A 172 -3.89 -11.62 -0.64
CA LEU A 172 -4.76 -10.73 0.14
C LEU A 172 -5.60 -11.52 1.15
N ASN A 173 -6.21 -12.64 0.73
CA ASN A 173 -6.99 -13.48 1.64
C ASN A 173 -6.14 -14.08 2.76
N PHE A 174 -4.99 -14.64 2.41
CA PHE A 174 -4.04 -15.23 3.36
C PHE A 174 -3.53 -14.18 4.36
N GLY A 175 -3.19 -13.00 3.85
CA GLY A 175 -2.80 -11.84 4.64
C GLY A 175 -3.87 -11.39 5.62
N ALA A 176 -5.11 -11.28 5.15
CA ALA A 176 -6.24 -10.87 5.98
C ALA A 176 -6.54 -11.88 7.10
N TRP A 177 -6.43 -13.19 6.84
CA TRP A 177 -6.51 -14.22 7.87
C TRP A 177 -5.41 -14.06 8.92
N GLY A 178 -4.15 -13.96 8.48
CA GLY A 178 -3.01 -13.80 9.39
C GLY A 178 -3.08 -12.53 10.22
N MET A 179 -3.47 -11.41 9.61
CA MET A 179 -3.70 -10.13 10.28
C MET A 179 -4.85 -10.21 11.29
N GLY A 180 -6.01 -10.76 10.89
CA GLY A 180 -7.19 -10.88 11.75
C GLY A 180 -6.92 -11.73 13.00
N ILE A 181 -6.32 -12.91 12.82
CA ILE A 181 -5.95 -13.79 13.94
C ILE A 181 -4.94 -13.09 14.87
N SER A 182 -3.93 -12.43 14.29
CA SER A 182 -2.93 -11.69 15.06
C SER A 182 -3.55 -10.56 15.89
N LEU A 183 -4.51 -9.82 15.34
CA LEU A 183 -5.21 -8.77 16.08
C LEU A 183 -6.08 -9.31 17.21
N VAL A 184 -6.71 -10.48 17.03
CA VAL A 184 -7.43 -11.18 18.10
C VAL A 184 -6.48 -11.58 19.22
N LEU A 185 -5.35 -12.21 18.88
CA LEU A 185 -4.32 -12.60 19.86
C LEU A 185 -3.72 -11.39 20.57
N MET A 186 -3.52 -10.30 19.85
CA MET A 186 -3.04 -9.04 20.41
C MET A 186 -4.04 -8.47 21.41
N SER A 187 -5.34 -8.41 21.06
CA SER A 187 -6.40 -7.99 21.98
C SER A 187 -6.42 -8.85 23.24
N LEU A 188 -6.32 -10.18 23.09
CA LEU A 188 -6.29 -11.11 24.22
C LEU A 188 -5.06 -10.86 25.10
N GLY A 189 -3.87 -10.69 24.49
CA GLY A 189 -2.63 -10.38 25.21
C GLY A 189 -2.72 -9.09 26.02
N MET A 190 -3.32 -8.04 25.45
CA MET A 190 -3.51 -6.76 26.14
C MET A 190 -4.50 -6.88 27.31
N ILE A 191 -5.64 -7.54 27.11
CA ILE A 191 -6.63 -7.76 28.18
C ILE A 191 -6.04 -8.59 29.33
N LEU A 192 -5.23 -9.60 29.03
CA LEU A 192 -4.54 -10.42 30.03
C LEU A 192 -3.45 -9.64 30.78
N ALA A 193 -2.72 -8.77 30.08
CA ALA A 193 -1.70 -7.92 30.69
C ALA A 193 -2.31 -6.91 31.68
N GLU A 194 -3.50 -6.39 31.38
CA GLU A 194 -4.22 -5.42 32.22
C GLU A 194 -4.87 -6.08 33.44
N ASN A 195 -5.67 -7.15 33.23
CA ASN A 195 -6.53 -7.70 34.30
C ASN A 195 -5.81 -8.67 35.25
N ALA A 196 -4.81 -9.40 34.76
CA ALA A 196 -4.21 -10.50 35.53
C ALA A 196 -2.76 -10.22 35.94
N HIS A 197 -2.18 -9.08 35.52
CA HIS A 197 -0.75 -8.75 35.65
C HIS A 197 0.19 -9.90 35.25
N ILE A 198 -0.29 -10.80 34.38
CA ILE A 198 0.49 -11.95 33.92
C ILE A 198 1.51 -11.42 32.93
N GLY A 199 2.80 -11.52 33.26
CA GLY A 199 3.89 -11.08 32.39
C GLY A 199 3.82 -11.68 30.97
N PHE A 200 3.23 -12.87 30.82
CA PHE A 200 2.99 -13.51 29.52
C PHE A 200 2.09 -12.69 28.57
N GLY A 201 1.06 -12.01 29.09
CA GLY A 201 0.14 -11.21 28.25
C GLY A 201 0.89 -10.11 27.48
N LYS A 202 1.93 -9.56 28.10
CA LYS A 202 2.79 -8.53 27.49
C LYS A 202 3.54 -9.06 26.27
N TYR A 203 4.18 -10.21 26.42
CA TYR A 203 4.91 -10.85 25.33
C TYR A 203 3.97 -11.30 24.21
N LEU A 204 2.79 -11.84 24.56
CA LEU A 204 1.79 -12.24 23.57
C LEU A 204 1.35 -11.05 22.72
N ALA A 205 1.05 -9.90 23.32
CA ALA A 205 0.64 -8.69 22.59
C ALA A 205 1.74 -8.21 21.61
N VAL A 206 3.01 -8.22 22.03
CA VAL A 206 4.15 -7.80 21.20
C VAL A 206 4.41 -8.77 20.05
N ILE A 207 4.38 -10.08 20.32
CA ILE A 207 4.57 -11.10 19.29
C ILE A 207 3.43 -11.02 18.27
N ALA A 208 2.19 -10.93 18.74
CA ALA A 208 1.01 -10.82 17.88
C ALA A 208 1.07 -9.55 17.01
N LEU A 209 1.48 -8.41 17.58
CA LEU A 209 1.71 -7.18 16.82
C LEU A 209 2.77 -7.38 15.72
N THR A 210 3.88 -8.02 16.05
CA THR A 210 4.98 -8.23 15.10
C THR A 210 4.54 -9.16 13.95
N VAL A 211 3.79 -10.21 14.26
CA VAL A 211 3.22 -11.13 13.28
C VAL A 211 2.18 -10.42 12.40
N TYR A 212 1.33 -9.56 12.98
CA TYR A 212 0.42 -8.71 12.22
C TYR A 212 1.16 -7.86 11.18
N ILE A 213 2.24 -7.18 11.60
CA ILE A 213 3.05 -6.34 10.70
C ILE A 213 3.71 -7.20 9.62
N ALA A 214 4.14 -8.41 9.95
CA ALA A 214 4.69 -9.37 8.99
C ALA A 214 3.68 -9.68 7.88
N PHE A 215 2.46 -10.11 8.25
CA PHE A 215 1.41 -10.45 7.29
C PHE A 215 1.03 -9.25 6.44
N PHE A 216 0.81 -8.08 7.05
CA PHE A 216 0.49 -6.86 6.32
C PHE A 216 1.54 -6.55 5.26
N SER A 217 2.81 -6.52 5.66
CA SER A 217 3.92 -6.13 4.80
C SER A 217 4.22 -7.17 3.72
N ALA A 218 3.91 -8.44 4.00
CA ALA A 218 4.04 -9.52 3.03
C ALA A 218 2.90 -9.59 2.00
N THR A 219 1.76 -8.96 2.28
CA THR A 219 0.54 -9.13 1.50
C THR A 219 -0.10 -7.79 1.13
N TRP A 220 -1.02 -7.27 1.95
CA TRP A 220 -1.82 -6.09 1.71
C TRP A 220 -1.01 -4.82 1.46
N GLY A 221 0.16 -4.68 2.08
CA GLY A 221 1.05 -3.53 1.90
C GLY A 221 1.38 -3.31 0.42
N PRO A 222 2.12 -4.22 -0.23
CA PRO A 222 2.50 -4.06 -1.62
C PRO A 222 1.43 -4.51 -2.62
N VAL A 223 0.66 -5.57 -2.33
CA VAL A 223 -0.28 -6.17 -3.30
C VAL A 223 -1.41 -5.20 -3.67
N MET A 224 -1.90 -4.41 -2.71
CA MET A 224 -2.98 -3.46 -2.96
C MET A 224 -2.59 -2.41 -4.02
N TRP A 225 -1.39 -1.83 -3.90
CA TRP A 225 -0.89 -0.82 -4.85
C TRP A 225 -0.65 -1.40 -6.23
N VAL A 226 -0.09 -2.61 -6.31
CA VAL A 226 0.12 -3.32 -7.58
C VAL A 226 -1.22 -3.59 -8.26
N MET A 227 -2.19 -4.12 -7.51
CA MET A 227 -3.51 -4.44 -8.04
C MET A 227 -4.28 -3.22 -8.54
N ILE A 228 -4.25 -2.11 -7.80
CA ILE A 228 -4.84 -0.84 -8.28
C ILE A 228 -4.16 -0.43 -9.59
N GLY A 229 -2.81 -0.47 -9.63
CA GLY A 229 -2.02 -0.10 -10.81
C GLY A 229 -2.27 -0.92 -12.06
N GLU A 230 -2.57 -2.22 -11.90
CA GLU A 230 -2.74 -3.17 -13.01
C GLU A 230 -4.18 -3.27 -13.51
N SER A 231 -5.17 -2.95 -12.67
CA SER A 231 -6.57 -3.31 -12.97
C SER A 231 -7.30 -2.30 -13.84
N PHE A 232 -6.85 -1.04 -13.88
CA PHE A 232 -7.51 -0.02 -14.69
C PHE A 232 -7.14 -0.15 -16.18
N PRO A 233 -8.13 0.00 -17.10
CA PRO A 233 -7.89 0.12 -18.54
C PRO A 233 -6.90 1.25 -18.84
N LEU A 234 -6.08 1.08 -19.87
CA LEU A 234 -4.99 2.01 -20.21
C LEU A 234 -5.47 3.47 -20.31
N LYS A 235 -6.61 3.70 -20.97
CA LYS A 235 -7.23 5.03 -21.16
C LYS A 235 -7.47 5.82 -19.87
N ILE A 236 -7.81 5.14 -18.77
CA ILE A 236 -8.16 5.75 -17.48
C ILE A 236 -7.21 5.36 -16.36
N ARG A 237 -6.13 4.62 -16.63
CA ARG A 237 -5.23 4.08 -15.61
C ARG A 237 -4.64 5.14 -14.71
N GLY A 238 -4.15 6.24 -15.29
CA GLY A 238 -3.60 7.34 -14.52
C GLY A 238 -4.63 7.96 -13.56
N LEU A 239 -5.84 8.21 -14.05
CA LEU A 239 -6.94 8.75 -13.25
C LEU A 239 -7.42 7.76 -12.19
N GLY A 240 -7.61 6.50 -12.54
CA GLY A 240 -8.03 5.44 -11.63
C GLY A 240 -7.03 5.21 -10.50
N ASN A 241 -5.73 5.18 -10.81
CA ASN A 241 -4.68 5.08 -9.79
C ASN A 241 -4.68 6.28 -8.85
N SER A 242 -4.79 7.50 -9.41
CA SER A 242 -4.82 8.73 -8.62
C SER A 242 -6.05 8.79 -7.71
N PHE A 243 -7.21 8.38 -8.22
CA PHE A 243 -8.44 8.31 -7.46
C PHE A 243 -8.37 7.24 -6.35
N GLY A 244 -7.86 6.04 -6.66
CA GLY A 244 -7.63 5.00 -5.67
C GLY A 244 -6.67 5.45 -4.56
N ALA A 245 -5.61 6.17 -4.92
CA ALA A 245 -4.70 6.78 -3.96
C ALA A 245 -5.40 7.83 -3.09
N ALA A 246 -6.21 8.71 -3.68
CA ALA A 246 -6.99 9.71 -2.93
C ALA A 246 -7.94 9.06 -1.92
N VAL A 247 -8.64 8.00 -2.32
CA VAL A 247 -9.50 7.21 -1.43
C VAL A 247 -8.69 6.55 -0.31
N ASN A 248 -7.51 6.03 -0.62
CA ASN A 248 -6.63 5.43 0.38
C ASN A 248 -6.21 6.46 1.45
N TRP A 249 -5.77 7.64 1.02
CA TRP A 249 -5.36 8.70 1.95
C TRP A 249 -6.54 9.30 2.73
N ALA A 250 -7.71 9.42 2.11
CA ALA A 250 -8.93 9.84 2.81
C ALA A 250 -9.35 8.81 3.88
N ALA A 251 -9.33 7.52 3.56
CA ALA A 251 -9.59 6.46 4.53
C ALA A 251 -8.54 6.45 5.65
N ASN A 252 -7.26 6.69 5.32
CA ASN A 252 -6.20 6.81 6.31
C ASN A 252 -6.45 7.97 7.28
N TRP A 253 -6.84 9.13 6.76
CA TRP A 253 -7.16 10.31 7.56
C TRP A 253 -8.31 10.03 8.53
N VAL A 254 -9.40 9.43 8.05
CA VAL A 254 -10.56 9.05 8.89
C VAL A 254 -10.15 8.08 10.00
N VAL A 255 -9.43 7.00 9.67
CA VAL A 255 -9.00 6.01 10.66
C VAL A 255 -8.03 6.61 11.69
N SER A 256 -7.11 7.46 11.24
CA SER A 256 -6.13 8.10 12.13
C SER A 256 -6.78 9.10 13.10
N LEU A 257 -7.76 9.88 12.63
CA LEU A 257 -8.52 10.81 13.47
C LEU A 257 -9.41 10.10 14.48
N THR A 258 -10.02 8.99 14.08
CA THR A 258 -10.96 8.25 14.93
C THR A 258 -10.28 7.30 15.91
N PHE A 259 -9.02 6.90 15.66
CA PHE A 259 -8.33 5.90 16.49
C PHE A 259 -8.24 6.28 17.96
N LEU A 260 -7.72 7.46 18.30
CA LEU A 260 -7.55 7.85 19.71
C LEU A 260 -8.90 7.99 20.45
N PRO A 261 -9.93 8.65 19.88
CA PRO A 261 -11.27 8.64 20.45
C PRO A 261 -11.83 7.21 20.66
N LEU A 262 -11.71 6.33 19.66
CA LEU A 262 -12.16 4.95 19.76
C LEU A 262 -11.38 4.16 20.82
N LEU A 263 -10.07 4.40 20.92
CA LEU A 263 -9.20 3.77 21.92
C LEU A 263 -9.63 4.19 23.33
N SER A 264 -9.94 5.48 23.53
CA SER A 264 -10.42 5.99 24.81
C SER A 264 -11.81 5.46 25.20
N PHE A 265 -12.69 5.23 24.21
CA PHE A 265 -14.05 4.75 24.43
C PHE A 265 -14.14 3.24 24.66
N PHE A 266 -13.48 2.45 23.81
CA PHE A 266 -13.52 0.98 23.88
C PHE A 266 -12.49 0.39 24.85
N GLY A 267 -11.45 1.14 25.18
CA GLY A 267 -10.35 0.70 26.03
C GLY A 267 -9.26 -0.06 25.28
N THR A 268 -8.11 -0.18 25.95
CA THR A 268 -6.92 -0.87 25.46
C THR A 268 -7.23 -2.35 25.20
N GLY A 269 -7.01 -2.84 23.97
CA GLY A 269 -7.31 -4.23 23.58
C GLY A 269 -8.56 -4.38 22.72
N LYS A 270 -9.75 -3.98 23.20
CA LYS A 270 -11.03 -4.22 22.49
C LYS A 270 -11.09 -3.57 21.11
N ILE A 271 -10.45 -2.41 20.93
CA ILE A 271 -10.37 -1.74 19.63
C ILE A 271 -9.74 -2.64 18.54
N PHE A 272 -8.78 -3.49 18.90
CA PHE A 272 -8.13 -4.39 17.95
C PHE A 272 -9.06 -5.52 17.48
N LEU A 273 -10.09 -5.86 18.25
CA LEU A 273 -11.14 -6.79 17.79
C LEU A 273 -11.99 -6.18 16.67
N ILE A 274 -12.21 -4.86 16.69
CA ILE A 274 -12.91 -4.15 15.62
C ILE A 274 -12.09 -4.24 14.33
N TYR A 275 -10.79 -3.96 14.40
CA TYR A 275 -9.89 -4.11 13.26
C TYR A 275 -9.77 -5.56 12.79
N ALA A 276 -9.77 -6.54 13.71
CA ALA A 276 -9.81 -7.95 13.35
C ALA A 276 -11.09 -8.33 12.59
N ALA A 277 -12.25 -7.82 13.02
CA ALA A 277 -13.51 -8.02 12.31
C ALA A 277 -13.45 -7.42 10.90
N CYS A 278 -12.87 -6.23 10.74
CA CYS A 278 -12.61 -5.64 9.42
C CYS A 278 -11.68 -6.51 8.56
N CYS A 279 -10.66 -7.15 9.14
CA CYS A 279 -9.81 -8.11 8.42
C CYS A 279 -10.64 -9.27 7.88
N PHE A 280 -11.49 -9.90 8.70
CA PHE A 280 -12.32 -11.02 8.24
C PHE A 280 -13.37 -10.58 7.21
N LEU A 281 -13.94 -9.38 7.35
CA LEU A 281 -14.86 -8.82 6.37
C LEU A 281 -14.15 -8.53 5.03
N SER A 282 -12.89 -8.13 5.09
CA SER A 282 -12.08 -7.92 3.88
C SER A 282 -11.94 -9.20 3.06
N ILE A 283 -11.89 -10.39 3.69
CA ILE A 283 -11.77 -11.69 3.02
C ILE A 283 -12.99 -11.97 2.14
N TRP A 284 -14.18 -11.63 2.65
CA TRP A 284 -15.41 -11.74 1.85
C TRP A 284 -15.35 -10.82 0.64
N PHE A 285 -14.92 -9.56 0.84
CA PHE A 285 -14.81 -8.57 -0.23
C PHE A 285 -13.79 -9.00 -1.30
N THR A 286 -12.58 -9.37 -0.89
CA THR A 286 -11.53 -9.84 -1.80
C THR A 286 -11.93 -11.13 -2.51
N SER A 287 -12.71 -11.98 -1.87
CA SER A 287 -13.20 -13.22 -2.48
C SER A 287 -14.38 -13.02 -3.45
N LYS A 288 -15.07 -11.88 -3.44
CA LYS A 288 -16.23 -11.65 -4.31
C LYS A 288 -15.99 -10.57 -5.36
N LYS A 289 -15.30 -9.50 -4.98
CA LYS A 289 -15.20 -8.26 -5.78
C LYS A 289 -13.82 -8.05 -6.41
N VAL A 290 -12.78 -8.75 -5.95
CA VAL A 290 -11.42 -8.62 -6.48
C VAL A 290 -11.18 -9.62 -7.61
N ILE A 291 -10.68 -9.11 -8.73
CA ILE A 291 -10.24 -9.91 -9.90
C ILE A 291 -8.78 -10.33 -9.72
N GLU A 292 -8.39 -11.46 -10.31
CA GLU A 292 -6.97 -11.83 -10.34
C GLU A 292 -6.28 -11.10 -11.49
N THR A 293 -5.20 -10.38 -11.21
CA THR A 293 -4.42 -9.64 -12.24
C THR A 293 -3.15 -10.36 -12.65
N ARG A 294 -2.70 -11.37 -11.88
CA ARG A 294 -1.42 -12.03 -12.11
C ARG A 294 -1.40 -12.83 -13.40
N GLY A 295 -0.35 -12.59 -14.19
CA GLY A 295 -0.10 -13.30 -15.44
C GLY A 295 -1.09 -12.97 -16.55
N LYS A 296 -1.92 -11.93 -16.36
CA LYS A 296 -2.89 -11.50 -17.36
C LYS A 296 -2.38 -10.28 -18.11
N THR A 297 -2.65 -10.25 -19.41
CA THR A 297 -2.48 -9.04 -20.21
C THR A 297 -3.60 -8.05 -19.89
N LEU A 298 -3.42 -6.79 -20.29
CA LEU A 298 -4.38 -5.73 -20.01
C LEU A 298 -5.69 -5.96 -20.76
N GLU A 299 -5.58 -6.50 -21.97
CA GLU A 299 -6.71 -6.87 -22.83
C GLU A 299 -7.51 -8.02 -22.21
N GLN A 300 -6.83 -8.98 -21.57
CA GLN A 300 -7.50 -10.07 -20.85
C GLN A 300 -8.26 -9.55 -19.63
N ILE A 301 -7.69 -8.58 -18.90
CA ILE A 301 -8.38 -7.91 -17.79
C ILE A 301 -9.61 -7.15 -18.31
N GLU A 302 -9.47 -6.41 -19.40
CA GLU A 302 -10.58 -5.67 -20.03
C GLU A 302 -11.71 -6.59 -20.53
N ALA A 303 -11.36 -7.73 -21.15
CA ALA A 303 -12.32 -8.75 -21.57
C ALA A 303 -13.06 -9.39 -20.39
N GLU A 304 -12.36 -9.66 -19.27
CA GLU A 304 -13.00 -10.18 -18.05
C GLU A 304 -13.96 -9.14 -17.44
N LEU A 305 -13.62 -7.86 -17.50
CA LEU A 305 -14.48 -6.77 -17.05
C LEU A 305 -15.74 -6.66 -17.90
N LEU A 306 -15.60 -6.71 -19.24
CA LEU A 306 -16.73 -6.77 -20.18
C LEU A 306 -17.69 -7.91 -19.84
N HIS A 307 -17.15 -9.13 -19.66
CA HIS A 307 -17.97 -10.29 -19.32
C HIS A 307 -18.72 -10.13 -17.99
N ARG A 308 -18.10 -9.51 -16.98
CA ARG A 308 -18.76 -9.25 -15.68
C ARG A 308 -19.86 -8.19 -15.79
N VAL A 309 -19.70 -7.18 -16.63
CA VAL A 309 -20.72 -6.16 -16.85
C VAL A 309 -21.96 -6.79 -17.48
N HIS A 310 -21.78 -7.62 -18.51
CA HIS A 310 -22.88 -8.33 -19.15
C HIS A 310 -23.64 -9.27 -18.19
N HIS A 311 -22.94 -10.01 -17.35
CA HIS A 311 -23.61 -10.85 -16.33
C HIS A 311 -24.41 -10.06 -15.29
N LEU A 312 -23.97 -8.85 -14.94
CA LEU A 312 -24.68 -7.98 -13.99
C LEU A 312 -25.89 -7.28 -14.64
N GLU A 313 -26.00 -7.27 -15.96
CA GLU A 313 -27.17 -6.75 -16.70
C GLU A 313 -28.23 -7.84 -16.94
N GLU A 314 -27.86 -9.12 -16.81
CA GLU A 314 -28.75 -10.28 -16.97
C GLU A 314 -29.41 -10.77 -15.66
N GLU A 315 -28.89 -10.38 -14.49
CA GLU A 315 -29.46 -10.64 -13.14
C GLU A 315 -30.35 -9.48 -12.65
#